data_AF-A0A8S9ZU82-F1
#
_entry.id   AF-A0A8S9ZU82-F1
#
_cell.length_a   1.000
_cell.length_b   1.000
_cell.length_c   1.000
_cell.angle_alpha   90.00
_cell.angle_beta   90.00
_cell.angle_gamma   90.00
#
_symmetry.space_group_name_H-M   'P 1'
#
loop_
_entity.id
_entity.type
_entity.pdbx_description
1 polymer ?
#
loop_
_entity_poly.entity_id
_entity_poly.type
_entity_poly.pdbx_seq_one_letter_code
_entity_poly.pdbx_strand_id
1 'polypeptide(L)'
;MQNLPIETKLDILKFLNFDHLCSVHQTNYYFNSLIDRYNGILPRKKFKYLSLVDRTEFFWHSFKLIKMESDVKTKKRWELPLQNRFTVFNEIIDGNEFMEKDNECLKKLRIAIKKKMPLYFCTEDMTTKDSIKNVAIRIVDFKSWFSGVVLNLPEYPKTIKEMEFIRYWLERLFLCFFEEAHFDYAIFNPEMIKLLFEKEENVQLQFNTTKALILFKNPILENYALKFIENHLSVKKLFRAEFDYSYRSEFSQYKGILLKLILNGGTKFPRISFTGSNIDLLPYKRFSTGSCRYLPIDSTFFELIINHIKNSQDCSNIVTYIGFPHVLLYKTDLKINYKNVGKKECKIEGELYTVEKHEVINSCYIKFYIFKLIKKYKFYGYVFIKNGYLKNEAFMGLKLANVRNQK
;
A
#
# COMPACT_ATOMS: atom_id res chain seq x y z
N MET A 1 22.64 24.64 -0.47
CA MET A 1 22.53 23.92 0.83
C MET A 1 23.75 24.09 1.73
N GLN A 2 25.00 24.06 1.24
CA GLN A 2 26.21 24.04 2.10
C GLN A 2 26.33 25.21 3.10
N ASN A 3 25.86 26.40 2.74
CA ASN A 3 25.93 27.58 3.62
C ASN A 3 24.77 27.70 4.62
N LEU A 4 23.81 26.77 4.61
CA LEU A 4 22.68 26.82 5.53
C LEU A 4 23.05 26.29 6.93
N PRO A 5 22.35 26.73 7.99
CA PRO A 5 22.43 26.09 9.30
C PRO A 5 22.13 24.58 9.22
N ILE A 6 22.65 23.82 10.18
CA ILE A 6 22.56 22.36 10.16
C ILE A 6 21.10 21.90 10.29
N GLU A 7 20.32 22.59 11.10
CA GLU A 7 18.89 22.37 11.33
C GLU A 7 18.12 22.55 10.02
N THR A 8 18.36 23.66 9.32
CA THR A 8 17.72 23.94 8.02
C THR A 8 18.08 22.89 6.97
N LYS A 9 19.33 22.41 6.96
CA LYS A 9 19.74 21.32 6.05
C LYS A 9 18.96 20.05 6.37
N LEU A 10 18.84 19.69 7.64
CA LEU A 10 18.13 18.49 8.05
C LEU A 10 16.64 18.59 7.76
N ASP A 11 16.04 19.75 7.96
CA ASP A 11 14.64 19.95 7.60
C ASP A 11 14.44 19.76 6.11
N ILE A 12 15.31 20.32 5.26
CA ILE A 12 15.30 20.05 3.80
C ILE A 12 15.45 18.55 3.52
N LEU A 13 16.41 17.87 4.16
CA LEU A 13 16.68 16.44 3.94
C LEU A 13 15.53 15.54 4.39
N LYS A 14 14.79 15.89 5.45
CA LYS A 14 13.59 15.15 5.91
C LYS A 14 12.47 15.16 4.87
N PHE A 15 12.40 16.19 4.02
CA PHE A 15 11.45 16.25 2.91
C PHE A 15 11.89 15.45 1.68
N LEU A 16 13.14 14.94 1.65
CA LEU A 16 13.60 14.09 0.57
C LEU A 16 13.14 12.65 0.79
N ASN A 17 12.54 12.05 -0.24
CA ASN A 17 12.28 10.62 -0.23
C ASN A 17 13.60 9.82 -0.35
N PHE A 18 13.56 8.52 -0.09
CA PHE A 18 14.75 7.65 -0.09
C PHE A 18 15.64 7.76 -1.34
N ASP A 19 15.07 7.89 -2.54
CA ASP A 19 15.86 7.97 -3.78
C ASP A 19 16.55 9.32 -3.91
N HIS A 20 15.86 10.40 -3.53
CA HIS A 20 16.46 11.73 -3.48
C HIS A 20 17.55 11.81 -2.40
N LEU A 21 17.30 11.21 -1.23
CA LEU A 21 18.28 11.16 -0.15
C LEU A 21 19.53 10.37 -0.57
N CYS A 22 19.35 9.21 -1.21
CA CYS A 22 20.45 8.44 -1.80
C CYS A 22 21.22 9.25 -2.85
N SER A 23 20.50 9.99 -3.71
CA SER A 23 21.13 10.84 -4.72
C SER A 23 21.98 11.93 -4.06
N VAL A 24 21.42 12.63 -3.06
CA VAL A 24 22.13 13.67 -2.30
C VAL A 24 23.33 13.09 -1.53
N HIS A 25 23.19 11.92 -0.92
CA HIS A 25 24.26 11.18 -0.25
C HIS A 25 25.45 10.88 -1.16
N GLN A 26 25.20 10.68 -2.46
CA GLN A 26 26.22 10.40 -3.47
C GLN A 26 26.85 11.65 -4.10
N THR A 27 26.30 12.86 -3.87
CA THR A 27 26.78 14.07 -4.56
C THR A 27 28.14 14.55 -4.11
N ASN A 28 28.44 14.53 -2.80
CA ASN A 28 29.74 14.90 -2.25
C ASN A 28 29.93 14.39 -0.82
N TYR A 29 31.19 14.42 -0.36
CA TYR A 29 31.60 13.95 0.97
C TYR A 29 30.87 14.67 2.12
N TYR A 30 30.53 15.95 1.95
CA TYR A 30 29.83 16.73 2.97
C TYR A 30 28.42 16.19 3.23
N PHE A 31 27.61 16.01 2.17
CA PHE A 31 26.26 15.47 2.32
C PHE A 31 26.26 14.00 2.72
N ASN A 32 27.23 13.23 2.23
CA ASN A 32 27.46 11.86 2.67
C ASN A 32 27.62 11.79 4.19
N SER A 33 28.61 12.53 4.72
CA SER A 33 28.89 12.61 6.16
C SER A 33 27.72 13.19 6.95
N LEU A 34 26.99 14.15 6.37
CA LEU A 34 25.83 14.76 7.01
C LEU A 34 24.68 13.76 7.17
N ILE A 35 24.30 13.10 6.08
CA ILE A 35 23.23 12.11 6.10
C ILE A 35 23.62 10.93 6.99
N ASP A 36 24.88 10.49 6.95
CA ASP A 36 25.37 9.42 7.84
C ASP A 36 25.30 9.84 9.32
N ARG A 37 25.69 11.07 9.64
CA ARG A 37 25.61 11.63 11.00
C ARG A 37 24.18 11.72 11.53
N TYR A 38 23.21 12.00 10.66
CA TYR A 38 21.80 12.17 11.03
C TYR A 38 20.90 11.06 10.47
N ASN A 39 21.47 9.87 10.21
CA ASN A 39 20.76 8.67 9.79
C ASN A 39 19.60 8.32 10.74
N GLY A 40 19.74 8.70 12.01
CA GLY A 40 18.72 8.54 13.04
C GLY A 40 17.35 9.12 12.70
N ILE A 41 17.29 10.19 11.91
CA ILE A 41 16.07 10.97 11.64
C ILE A 41 15.71 11.08 10.15
N LEU A 42 16.45 10.40 9.28
CA LEU A 42 16.26 10.41 7.83
C LEU A 42 15.83 9.01 7.34
N PRO A 43 15.14 8.88 6.19
CA PRO A 43 14.75 7.58 5.64
C PRO A 43 15.94 6.60 5.52
N ARG A 44 15.87 5.50 6.27
CA ARG A 44 17.01 4.66 6.69
C ARG A 44 17.36 3.55 5.71
N LYS A 45 16.36 2.88 5.15
CA LYS A 45 16.61 1.60 4.47
C LYS A 45 15.54 1.22 3.46
N LYS A 46 16.00 0.66 2.34
CA LYS A 46 15.17 -0.02 1.36
C LYS A 46 14.97 -1.49 1.75
N PHE A 47 13.72 -1.91 1.82
CA PHE A 47 13.33 -3.31 1.96
C PHE A 47 12.56 -3.77 0.72
N LYS A 48 12.54 -5.08 0.49
CA LYS A 48 11.83 -5.66 -0.63
C LYS A 48 10.33 -5.74 -0.35
N TYR A 49 9.95 -6.22 0.83
CA TYR A 49 8.56 -6.37 1.22
C TYR A 49 8.26 -5.84 2.62
N LEU A 50 7.11 -5.20 2.75
CA LEU A 50 6.35 -5.06 3.99
C LEU A 50 5.05 -5.85 3.83
N SER A 51 4.68 -6.68 4.80
CA SER A 51 3.36 -7.32 4.78
C SER A 51 2.79 -7.55 6.18
N LEU A 52 1.47 -7.42 6.31
CA LEU A 52 0.74 -7.90 7.49
C LEU A 52 0.22 -9.31 7.18
N VAL A 53 0.61 -10.28 7.99
CA VAL A 53 0.37 -11.71 7.74
C VAL A 53 -0.14 -12.41 8.99
N ASP A 54 -0.92 -13.47 8.81
CA ASP A 54 -1.28 -14.35 9.91
C ASP A 54 -0.07 -15.19 10.34
N ARG A 55 0.15 -15.29 11.66
CA ARG A 55 1.19 -16.13 12.25
C ARG A 55 0.92 -17.61 12.10
N THR A 56 -0.31 -18.05 11.85
CA THR A 56 -0.56 -19.49 11.72
C THR A 56 -0.11 -20.03 10.35
N GLU A 57 -0.12 -19.21 9.31
CA GLU A 57 0.07 -19.66 7.92
C GLU A 57 1.52 -19.80 7.45
N PHE A 58 2.50 -19.30 8.22
CA PHE A 58 3.89 -19.17 7.77
C PHE A 58 4.89 -20.06 8.50
N PHE A 59 5.81 -20.65 7.73
CA PHE A 59 6.99 -21.33 8.27
C PHE A 59 8.02 -20.30 8.75
N TRP A 60 7.86 -19.87 10.00
CA TRP A 60 8.69 -18.84 10.63
C TRP A 60 10.14 -19.23 10.92
N HIS A 61 10.50 -20.50 10.72
CA HIS A 61 11.82 -21.04 11.10
C HIS A 61 13.02 -20.30 10.48
N SER A 62 12.81 -19.56 9.38
CA SER A 62 13.86 -18.78 8.71
C SER A 62 13.86 -17.29 9.08
N PHE A 63 12.86 -16.79 9.81
CA PHE A 63 12.70 -15.39 10.14
C PHE A 63 13.15 -15.08 11.57
N LYS A 64 13.79 -13.91 11.74
CA LYS A 64 14.08 -13.40 13.09
C LYS A 64 12.78 -12.84 13.69
N LEU A 65 12.27 -13.51 14.71
CA LEU A 65 11.09 -13.07 15.44
C LEU A 65 11.48 -12.07 16.54
N ILE A 66 10.83 -10.91 16.52
CA ILE A 66 10.97 -9.89 17.56
C ILE A 66 9.69 -9.89 18.39
N LYS A 67 9.83 -10.18 19.68
CA LYS A 67 8.74 -10.15 20.67
C LYS A 67 9.08 -9.15 21.77
N MET A 68 8.05 -8.63 22.43
CA MET A 68 8.23 -7.76 23.58
C MET A 68 8.81 -8.48 24.82
N GLU A 69 8.46 -9.75 25.05
CA GLU A 69 8.68 -10.43 26.34
C GLU A 69 10.12 -10.84 26.66
N SER A 70 11.04 -10.91 25.68
CA SER A 70 12.44 -11.27 25.94
C SER A 70 13.31 -10.09 26.42
N ASP A 71 12.88 -8.84 26.21
CA ASP A 71 13.76 -7.68 26.31
C ASP A 71 13.38 -6.70 27.44
N VAL A 72 12.23 -6.89 28.10
CA VAL A 72 11.76 -5.96 29.15
C VAL A 72 12.35 -6.27 30.54
N LYS A 73 12.69 -7.53 30.84
CA LYS A 73 13.23 -7.93 32.16
C LYS A 73 14.71 -7.63 32.31
N THR A 74 15.48 -7.71 31.23
CA THR A 74 16.83 -7.16 31.20
C THR A 74 16.68 -5.70 30.81
N LYS A 75 16.97 -4.74 31.70
CA LYS A 75 17.16 -3.32 31.33
C LYS A 75 18.24 -3.07 30.24
N LYS A 76 18.76 -4.12 29.60
CA LYS A 76 19.51 -4.03 28.36
C LYS A 76 18.56 -3.45 27.32
N ARG A 77 18.88 -2.22 26.94
CA ARG A 77 18.50 -1.48 25.72
C ARG A 77 17.96 -2.42 24.63
N TRP A 78 16.98 -1.94 23.86
CA TRP A 78 16.44 -2.57 22.64
C TRP A 78 17.50 -2.66 21.52
N GLU A 79 18.64 -3.24 21.86
CA GLU A 79 19.73 -3.60 20.96
C GLU A 79 19.26 -4.85 20.25
N LEU A 80 18.96 -4.70 18.97
CA LEU A 80 18.84 -5.85 18.11
C LEU A 80 20.17 -6.61 18.16
N PRO A 81 20.22 -7.91 18.57
CA PRO A 81 21.38 -8.74 18.30
C PRO A 81 21.34 -9.08 16.81
N LEU A 82 21.64 -8.10 15.97
CA LEU A 82 21.91 -8.25 14.56
C LEU A 82 23.42 -8.21 14.43
N GLN A 83 24.07 -9.27 14.90
CA GLN A 83 25.50 -9.47 14.71
C GLN A 83 25.80 -9.35 13.20
N ASN A 84 26.56 -8.30 12.86
CA ASN A 84 27.31 -8.07 11.63
C ASN A 84 26.59 -7.82 10.30
N ARG A 85 25.25 -7.75 10.20
CA ARG A 85 24.58 -7.47 8.89
C ARG A 85 23.47 -6.42 8.86
N PHE A 86 23.00 -5.92 10.01
CA PHE A 86 21.92 -4.93 10.09
C PHE A 86 22.17 -3.98 11.28
N THR A 87 23.19 -3.12 11.18
CA THR A 87 23.62 -2.18 12.22
C THR A 87 22.70 -0.94 12.40
N VAL A 88 21.60 -0.84 11.65
CA VAL A 88 20.83 0.42 11.48
C VAL A 88 19.82 0.71 12.60
N PHE A 89 19.64 -0.22 13.55
CA PHE A 89 18.68 -0.05 14.65
C PHE A 89 19.31 0.02 16.05
N ASN A 90 20.64 0.13 16.13
CA ASN A 90 21.36 0.09 17.41
C ASN A 90 21.44 1.46 18.11
N GLU A 91 20.77 2.49 17.58
CA GLU A 91 20.63 3.75 18.30
C GLU A 91 19.65 3.57 19.44
N ILE A 92 20.20 3.69 20.64
CA ILE A 92 19.45 3.62 21.88
C ILE A 92 18.53 4.82 21.95
N ILE A 93 17.23 4.53 22.01
CA ILE A 93 16.29 5.49 22.57
C ILE A 93 16.21 5.20 24.06
N ASP A 94 16.60 6.19 24.88
CA ASP A 94 16.34 6.15 26.31
C ASP A 94 14.83 6.30 26.50
N GLY A 95 14.14 5.17 26.70
CA GLY A 95 12.67 5.10 26.66
C GLY A 95 11.96 5.98 27.70
N ASN A 96 12.69 6.62 28.60
CA ASN A 96 12.14 7.45 29.66
C ASN A 96 11.76 8.88 29.19
N GLU A 97 12.32 9.41 28.10
CA GLU A 97 12.08 10.83 27.76
C GLU A 97 10.82 11.10 26.93
N PHE A 98 10.26 10.10 26.25
CA PHE A 98 9.31 10.36 25.15
C PHE A 98 7.85 10.64 25.58
N MET A 99 7.43 10.19 26.76
CA MET A 99 6.02 10.28 27.21
C MET A 99 5.81 10.97 28.56
N GLU A 100 6.86 11.18 29.37
CA GLU A 100 6.69 11.65 30.76
C GLU A 100 6.19 13.09 30.90
N LYS A 101 6.25 13.90 29.85
CA LYS A 101 5.95 15.35 29.94
C LYS A 101 4.53 15.76 29.56
N ASP A 102 3.70 14.84 29.05
CA ASP A 102 2.33 15.18 28.66
C ASP A 102 1.25 14.31 29.32
N ASN A 103 0.67 14.83 30.39
CA ASN A 103 -0.44 14.23 31.11
C ASN A 103 -1.68 14.02 30.22
N GLU A 104 -1.90 14.83 29.18
CA GLU A 104 -3.05 14.68 28.29
C GLU A 104 -2.89 13.47 27.36
N CYS A 105 -1.74 13.32 26.69
CA CYS A 105 -1.43 12.16 25.86
C CYS A 105 -1.54 10.86 26.65
N LEU A 106 -0.94 10.80 27.85
CA LEU A 106 -1.04 9.63 28.73
C LEU A 106 -2.50 9.29 29.09
N LYS A 107 -3.34 10.29 29.32
CA LYS A 107 -4.79 10.08 29.56
C LYS A 107 -5.47 9.49 28.33
N LYS A 108 -5.21 9.99 27.12
CA LYS A 108 -5.76 9.44 25.86
C LYS A 108 -5.33 7.99 25.63
N LEU A 109 -4.05 7.68 25.84
CA LEU A 109 -3.53 6.31 25.73
C LEU A 109 -4.20 5.35 26.73
N ARG A 110 -4.36 5.76 27.99
CA ARG A 110 -5.09 4.97 29.00
C ARG A 110 -6.54 4.72 28.60
N ILE A 111 -7.22 5.71 28.02
CA ILE A 111 -8.58 5.56 27.49
C ILE A 111 -8.61 4.55 26.35
N ALA A 112 -7.66 4.60 25.41
CA ALA A 112 -7.58 3.67 24.29
C ALA A 112 -7.33 2.22 24.76
N ILE A 113 -6.42 2.02 25.73
CA ILE A 113 -6.18 0.72 26.38
C ILE A 113 -7.47 0.21 27.04
N LYS A 114 -8.16 1.05 27.82
CA LYS A 114 -9.42 0.68 28.48
C LYS A 114 -10.50 0.28 27.47
N LYS A 115 -10.56 0.98 26.33
CA LYS A 115 -11.47 0.67 25.21
C LYS A 115 -11.03 -0.51 24.36
N LYS A 116 -9.85 -1.11 24.63
CA LYS A 116 -9.23 -2.17 23.82
C LYS A 116 -9.13 -1.76 22.35
N MET A 117 -8.61 -0.57 22.08
CA MET A 117 -8.39 -0.12 20.70
C MET A 117 -7.36 -1.05 20.02
N PRO A 118 -7.67 -1.66 18.86
CA PRO A 118 -6.75 -2.55 18.18
C PRO A 118 -5.67 -1.77 17.40
N LEU A 119 -4.49 -2.37 17.25
CA LEU A 119 -3.42 -1.89 16.38
C LEU A 119 -3.71 -2.16 14.90
N TYR A 120 -4.41 -3.26 14.60
CA TYR A 120 -4.73 -3.68 13.24
C TYR A 120 -6.23 -3.85 13.06
N PHE A 121 -6.71 -3.68 11.84
CA PHE A 121 -8.02 -4.16 11.43
C PHE A 121 -7.84 -5.31 10.45
N CYS A 122 -8.39 -6.48 10.78
CA CYS A 122 -8.35 -7.65 9.91
C CYS A 122 -9.27 -7.42 8.72
N THR A 123 -8.73 -7.45 7.51
CA THR A 123 -9.49 -7.23 6.28
C THR A 123 -10.34 -8.42 5.90
N GLU A 124 -10.10 -9.60 6.48
CA GLU A 124 -10.89 -10.81 6.22
C GLU A 124 -12.22 -10.83 6.96
N ASP A 125 -13.14 -11.67 6.47
CA ASP A 125 -14.44 -11.86 7.08
C ASP A 125 -14.30 -12.57 8.44
N MET A 126 -14.73 -11.90 9.51
CA MET A 126 -14.66 -12.39 10.89
C MET A 126 -15.68 -13.50 11.20
N THR A 127 -16.45 -13.96 10.20
CA THR A 127 -17.45 -15.03 10.38
C THR A 127 -16.84 -16.32 10.94
N THR A 128 -15.54 -16.54 10.73
CA THR A 128 -14.78 -17.60 11.42
C THR A 128 -14.11 -17.03 12.68
N LYS A 129 -14.78 -17.14 13.84
CA LYS A 129 -14.33 -16.61 15.16
C LYS A 129 -12.92 -17.02 15.62
N ASP A 130 -12.27 -17.94 14.92
CA ASP A 130 -10.96 -18.49 15.27
C ASP A 130 -9.83 -18.17 14.30
N SER A 131 -10.11 -17.56 13.14
CA SER A 131 -9.12 -17.47 12.06
C SER A 131 -8.05 -16.41 12.27
N ILE A 132 -8.30 -15.31 13.00
CA ILE A 132 -7.31 -14.21 13.06
C ILE A 132 -7.17 -13.70 14.49
N LYS A 133 -6.29 -14.36 15.25
CA LYS A 133 -5.84 -13.91 16.57
C LYS A 133 -4.38 -13.48 16.58
N ASN A 134 -3.71 -13.49 15.42
CA ASN A 134 -2.26 -13.44 15.36
C ASN A 134 -1.72 -12.70 14.12
N VAL A 135 -2.01 -11.41 13.98
CA VAL A 135 -1.35 -10.59 12.95
C VAL A 135 0.10 -10.30 13.35
N ALA A 136 1.03 -10.46 12.41
CA ALA A 136 2.42 -10.02 12.54
C ALA A 136 2.86 -9.15 11.36
N ILE A 137 3.82 -8.26 11.61
CA ILE A 137 4.45 -7.46 10.57
C ILE A 137 5.67 -8.22 10.05
N ARG A 138 5.68 -8.55 8.77
CA ARG A 138 6.81 -9.18 8.10
C ARG A 138 7.54 -8.15 7.24
N ILE A 139 8.86 -8.08 7.42
CA ILE A 139 9.76 -7.23 6.65
C ILE A 139 10.80 -8.13 5.98
N VAL A 140 10.98 -8.00 4.66
CA VAL A 140 11.88 -8.86 3.88
C VAL A 140 12.95 -8.02 3.18
N ASP A 141 14.21 -8.44 3.27
CA ASP A 141 15.34 -7.80 2.57
C ASP A 141 15.39 -8.25 1.09
N PHE A 142 16.10 -7.51 0.24
CA PHE A 142 16.31 -7.87 -1.16
C PHE A 142 17.13 -9.14 -1.37
N LYS A 143 18.01 -9.47 -0.41
CA LYS A 143 18.97 -10.58 -0.55
C LYS A 143 18.32 -11.96 -0.57
N SER A 144 17.23 -12.17 0.16
CA SER A 144 16.50 -13.44 0.17
C SER A 144 15.06 -13.25 0.63
N TRP A 145 14.13 -13.97 -0.03
CA TRP A 145 12.72 -14.01 0.34
C TRP A 145 12.47 -14.67 1.71
N PHE A 146 13.41 -15.53 2.13
CA PHE A 146 13.37 -16.27 3.39
C PHE A 146 14.14 -15.55 4.50
N SER A 147 14.92 -14.51 4.17
CA SER A 147 15.58 -13.69 5.18
C SER A 147 14.74 -12.45 5.46
N GLY A 148 14.25 -12.34 6.69
CA GLY A 148 13.50 -11.18 7.11
C GLY A 148 13.33 -11.08 8.62
N VAL A 149 12.64 -10.04 9.01
CA VAL A 149 12.27 -9.75 10.39
C VAL A 149 10.76 -9.86 10.51
N VAL A 150 10.31 -10.42 11.63
CA VAL A 150 8.89 -10.53 11.96
C VAL A 150 8.67 -9.81 13.27
N LEU A 151 7.91 -8.73 13.24
CA LEU A 151 7.54 -7.96 14.42
C LEU A 151 6.21 -8.50 14.93
N ASN A 152 6.25 -9.07 16.13
CA ASN A 152 5.05 -9.52 16.83
C ASN A 152 4.64 -8.45 17.84
N LEU A 153 3.98 -7.40 17.34
CA LEU A 153 3.42 -6.34 18.16
C LEU A 153 2.09 -6.78 18.77
N PRO A 154 1.74 -6.32 19.99
CA PRO A 154 0.46 -6.64 20.59
C PRO A 154 -0.68 -6.02 19.78
N GLU A 155 -1.66 -6.85 19.39
CA GLU A 155 -2.85 -6.39 18.66
C GLU A 155 -3.71 -5.47 19.53
N TYR A 156 -3.88 -5.82 20.80
CA TYR A 156 -4.62 -5.04 21.79
C TYR A 156 -3.66 -4.66 22.93
N PRO A 157 -2.99 -3.50 22.85
CA PRO A 157 -2.08 -3.05 23.89
C PRO A 157 -2.80 -2.94 25.24
N LYS A 158 -2.24 -3.58 26.26
CA LYS A 158 -2.76 -3.68 27.63
C LYS A 158 -2.07 -2.70 28.58
N THR A 159 -0.90 -2.20 28.21
CA THR A 159 -0.09 -1.32 29.07
C THR A 159 0.46 -0.13 28.27
N ILE A 160 0.86 0.93 28.98
CA ILE A 160 1.52 2.09 28.35
C ILE A 160 2.85 1.69 27.71
N LYS A 161 3.59 0.77 28.34
CA LYS A 161 4.84 0.23 27.78
C LYS A 161 4.62 -0.49 26.45
N GLU A 162 3.51 -1.22 26.30
CA GLU A 162 3.12 -1.82 25.02
C GLU A 162 2.83 -0.76 23.96
N MET A 163 2.14 0.34 24.32
CA MET A 163 1.90 1.47 23.41
C MET A 163 3.21 2.15 22.97
N GLU A 164 4.14 2.37 23.89
CA GLU A 164 5.47 2.94 23.60
C GLU A 164 6.26 2.02 22.66
N PHE A 165 6.22 0.71 22.90
CA PHE A 165 6.86 -0.29 22.04
C PHE A 165 6.26 -0.30 20.62
N ILE A 166 4.93 -0.20 20.50
CA ILE A 166 4.25 -0.07 19.21
C ILE A 166 4.71 1.22 18.50
N ARG A 167 4.67 2.37 19.20
CA ARG A 167 5.06 3.67 18.65
C ARG A 167 6.49 3.61 18.10
N TYR A 168 7.42 3.10 18.90
CA TYR A 168 8.82 2.92 18.52
C TYR A 168 8.96 2.17 17.19
N TRP A 169 8.30 1.01 17.06
CA TRP A 169 8.40 0.21 15.83
C TRP A 169 7.69 0.85 14.63
N LEU A 170 6.56 1.53 14.83
CA LEU A 170 5.90 2.27 13.76
C LEU A 170 6.78 3.40 13.24
N GLU A 171 7.41 4.16 14.13
CA GLU A 171 8.36 5.21 13.77
C GLU A 171 9.51 4.63 12.92
N ARG A 172 10.09 3.51 13.35
CA ARG A 172 11.12 2.80 12.56
C ARG A 172 10.63 2.40 11.17
N LEU A 173 9.38 1.94 11.06
CA LEU A 173 8.80 1.54 9.78
C LEU A 173 8.50 2.73 8.86
N PHE A 174 8.06 3.88 9.41
CA PHE A 174 7.85 5.10 8.63
C PHE A 174 9.16 5.66 8.06
N LEU A 175 10.28 5.42 8.74
CA LEU A 175 11.62 5.73 8.25
C LEU A 175 12.14 4.72 7.21
N CYS A 176 11.35 3.75 6.75
CA CYS A 176 11.76 2.78 5.73
C CYS A 176 11.11 3.06 4.38
N PHE A 177 11.76 2.56 3.31
CA PHE A 177 11.18 2.49 1.97
C PHE A 177 11.00 1.03 1.56
N PHE A 178 9.85 0.69 0.98
CA PHE A 178 9.54 -0.68 0.56
C PHE A 178 9.38 -0.76 -0.95
N GLU A 179 9.89 -1.82 -1.59
CA GLU A 179 9.58 -2.04 -3.02
C GLU A 179 8.12 -2.44 -3.19
N GLU A 180 7.61 -3.32 -2.33
CA GLU A 180 6.20 -3.68 -2.30
C GLU A 180 5.66 -3.74 -0.87
N ALA A 181 4.45 -3.23 -0.65
CA ALA A 181 3.73 -3.32 0.62
C ALA A 181 2.41 -4.08 0.40
N HIS A 182 2.18 -5.16 1.14
CA HIS A 182 1.04 -6.06 0.96
C HIS A 182 0.20 -6.09 2.24
N PHE A 183 -1.04 -5.65 2.14
CA PHE A 183 -2.01 -5.59 3.24
C PHE A 183 -3.17 -6.53 2.94
N ASP A 184 -2.84 -7.81 2.83
CA ASP A 184 -3.78 -8.84 2.37
C ASP A 184 -4.70 -9.30 3.50
N TYR A 185 -4.17 -9.39 4.72
CA TYR A 185 -4.90 -9.92 5.90
C TYR A 185 -5.36 -8.85 6.87
N ALA A 186 -4.61 -7.75 6.95
CA ALA A 186 -4.89 -6.68 7.88
C ALA A 186 -4.31 -5.36 7.36
N ILE A 187 -4.83 -4.26 7.90
CA ILE A 187 -4.30 -2.91 7.77
C ILE A 187 -4.00 -2.35 9.16
N PHE A 188 -3.12 -1.36 9.26
CA PHE A 188 -2.96 -0.64 10.53
C PHE A 188 -4.19 0.21 10.82
N ASN A 189 -4.58 0.29 12.10
CA ASN A 189 -5.64 1.17 12.55
C ASN A 189 -5.18 2.64 12.47
N PRO A 190 -5.75 3.47 11.57
CA PRO A 190 -5.33 4.86 11.40
C PRO A 190 -5.57 5.71 12.67
N GLU A 191 -6.59 5.40 13.47
CA GLU A 191 -6.86 6.14 14.71
C GLU A 191 -5.82 5.78 15.80
N MET A 192 -5.29 4.54 15.79
CA MET A 192 -4.18 4.16 16.64
C MET A 192 -2.90 4.91 16.24
N ILE A 193 -2.59 4.99 14.94
CA ILE A 193 -1.45 5.77 14.46
C ILE A 193 -1.62 7.24 14.88
N LYS A 194 -2.78 7.84 14.62
CA LYS A 194 -3.07 9.22 15.00
C LYS A 194 -2.88 9.44 16.51
N LEU A 195 -3.35 8.52 17.35
CA LEU A 195 -3.20 8.60 18.81
C LEU A 195 -1.73 8.57 19.24
N LEU A 196 -0.92 7.69 18.64
CA LEU A 196 0.49 7.54 19.01
C LEU A 196 1.36 8.71 18.56
N PHE A 197 0.92 9.47 17.55
CA PHE A 197 1.72 10.53 16.91
C PHE A 197 0.99 11.89 16.82
N GLU A 198 -0.03 12.13 17.67
CA GLU A 198 -0.96 13.28 17.58
C GLU A 198 -0.27 14.66 17.55
N LYS A 199 0.93 14.79 18.12
CA LYS A 199 1.67 16.05 18.24
C LYS A 199 2.67 16.33 17.12
N GLU A 200 2.85 15.39 16.20
CA GLU A 200 3.88 15.48 15.16
C GLU A 200 3.31 16.17 13.92
N GLU A 201 2.96 17.46 14.05
CA GLU A 201 2.36 18.27 12.96
C GLU A 201 3.25 18.37 11.71
N ASN A 202 4.54 18.05 11.82
CA ASN A 202 5.55 18.28 10.79
C ASN A 202 6.17 17.02 10.16
N VAL A 203 5.78 15.81 10.59
CA VAL A 203 6.36 14.58 10.03
C VAL A 203 5.31 13.83 9.23
N GLN A 204 5.55 13.66 7.93
CA GLN A 204 4.74 12.79 7.09
C GLN A 204 4.99 11.32 7.48
N LEU A 205 4.28 10.86 8.51
CA LEU A 205 4.32 9.48 8.98
C LEU A 205 3.55 8.57 8.03
N GLN A 206 4.24 8.21 6.95
CA GLN A 206 3.69 7.41 5.86
C GLN A 206 4.59 6.22 5.56
N PHE A 207 3.96 5.08 5.27
CA PHE A 207 4.63 3.94 4.69
C PHE A 207 4.96 4.27 3.23
N ASN A 208 6.25 4.47 2.95
CA ASN A 208 6.74 4.80 1.62
C ASN A 208 7.00 3.52 0.82
N THR A 209 6.31 3.33 -0.31
CA THR A 209 6.49 2.15 -1.14
C THR A 209 6.47 2.42 -2.64
N THR A 210 7.15 1.60 -3.44
CA THR A 210 7.02 1.64 -4.91
C THR A 210 5.63 1.12 -5.31
N LYS A 211 5.20 0.00 -4.74
CA LYS A 211 3.89 -0.60 -5.02
C LYS A 211 3.17 -0.97 -3.73
N ALA A 212 1.85 -0.86 -3.72
CA ALA A 212 1.03 -1.32 -2.62
C ALA A 212 -0.08 -2.23 -3.12
N LEU A 213 -0.42 -3.24 -2.35
CA LEU A 213 -1.58 -4.10 -2.51
C LEU A 213 -2.40 -4.02 -1.22
N ILE A 214 -3.69 -3.74 -1.35
CA ILE A 214 -4.66 -3.84 -0.25
C ILE A 214 -5.79 -4.73 -0.71
N LEU A 215 -6.13 -5.71 0.13
CA LEU A 215 -7.25 -6.61 -0.09
C LEU A 215 -8.45 -6.16 0.75
N PHE A 216 -9.54 -5.79 0.08
CA PHE A 216 -10.80 -5.38 0.66
C PHE A 216 -11.74 -6.60 0.69
N LYS A 217 -11.73 -7.37 1.79
CA LYS A 217 -12.69 -8.47 2.00
C LYS A 217 -13.84 -8.08 2.93
N ASN A 218 -13.62 -7.09 3.80
CA ASN A 218 -14.61 -6.66 4.79
C ASN A 218 -15.14 -5.23 4.49
N PRO A 219 -16.39 -5.10 4.02
CA PRO A 219 -17.03 -3.81 3.71
C PRO A 219 -17.17 -2.86 4.92
N ILE A 220 -17.17 -3.39 6.14
CA ILE A 220 -17.30 -2.58 7.36
C ILE A 220 -16.03 -1.76 7.60
N LEU A 221 -14.88 -2.27 7.14
CA LEU A 221 -13.56 -1.67 7.38
C LEU A 221 -13.11 -0.69 6.29
N GLU A 222 -13.94 -0.50 5.27
CA GLU A 222 -13.67 0.34 4.10
C GLU A 222 -13.25 1.76 4.47
N ASN A 223 -13.98 2.40 5.38
CA ASN A 223 -13.68 3.76 5.82
C ASN A 223 -12.34 3.84 6.56
N TYR A 224 -11.98 2.81 7.32
CA TYR A 224 -10.69 2.75 8.01
C TYR A 224 -9.55 2.48 7.01
N ALA A 225 -9.76 1.60 6.03
CA ALA A 225 -8.83 1.35 4.94
C ALA A 225 -8.57 2.63 4.14
N LEU A 226 -9.61 3.36 3.75
CA LEU A 226 -9.49 4.64 3.07
C LEU A 226 -8.71 5.66 3.89
N LYS A 227 -9.05 5.83 5.19
CA LYS A 227 -8.30 6.72 6.09
C LYS A 227 -6.82 6.33 6.18
N PHE A 228 -6.52 5.04 6.27
CA PHE A 228 -5.15 4.55 6.29
C PHE A 228 -4.42 4.85 4.97
N ILE A 229 -5.02 4.52 3.84
CA ILE A 229 -4.48 4.79 2.49
C ILE A 229 -4.23 6.29 2.30
N GLU A 230 -5.18 7.12 2.73
CA GLU A 230 -5.10 8.56 2.56
C GLU A 230 -4.01 9.16 3.45
N ASN A 231 -3.93 8.79 4.71
CA ASN A 231 -3.10 9.52 5.66
C ASN A 231 -1.72 8.91 5.88
N HIS A 232 -1.59 7.59 5.67
CA HIS A 232 -0.43 6.82 6.13
C HIS A 232 0.24 5.97 5.04
N LEU A 233 -0.18 6.07 3.77
CA LEU A 233 0.43 5.30 2.68
C LEU A 233 0.85 6.20 1.52
N SER A 234 2.12 6.11 1.13
CA SER A 234 2.69 6.84 -0.02
C SER A 234 3.18 5.84 -1.06
N VAL A 235 2.63 5.91 -2.28
CA VAL A 235 2.88 4.91 -3.33
C VAL A 235 3.43 5.58 -4.59
N LYS A 236 4.69 5.29 -4.92
CA LYS A 236 5.39 5.95 -6.04
C LYS A 236 4.99 5.47 -7.43
N LYS A 237 4.45 4.26 -7.58
CA LYS A 237 4.22 3.68 -8.92
C LYS A 237 2.85 3.04 -9.11
N LEU A 238 2.45 2.11 -8.24
CA LEU A 238 1.22 1.34 -8.46
C LEU A 238 0.53 1.01 -7.14
N PHE A 239 -0.69 1.51 -6.98
CA PHE A 239 -1.60 1.05 -5.95
C PHE A 239 -2.55 0.00 -6.54
N ARG A 240 -2.61 -1.19 -5.95
CA ARG A 240 -3.53 -2.25 -6.32
C ARG A 240 -4.54 -2.44 -5.19
N ALA A 241 -5.82 -2.32 -5.54
CA ALA A 241 -6.93 -2.66 -4.67
C ALA A 241 -7.57 -3.94 -5.20
N GLU A 242 -7.53 -4.98 -4.37
CA GLU A 242 -8.12 -6.27 -4.66
C GLU A 242 -9.39 -6.42 -3.82
N PHE A 243 -10.47 -6.92 -4.41
CA PHE A 243 -11.74 -7.13 -3.71
C PHE A 243 -12.02 -8.61 -3.66
N ASP A 244 -12.45 -9.08 -2.49
CA ASP A 244 -12.93 -10.45 -2.32
C ASP A 244 -14.41 -10.52 -2.68
N TYR A 245 -14.73 -11.51 -3.52
CA TYR A 245 -16.08 -11.78 -4.01
C TYR A 245 -16.64 -13.07 -3.42
N SER A 246 -16.12 -13.49 -2.27
CA SER A 246 -16.64 -14.61 -1.51
C SER A 246 -18.16 -14.47 -1.32
N TYR A 247 -18.85 -15.53 -1.76
CA TYR A 247 -20.28 -15.85 -2.01
C TYR A 247 -21.48 -14.91 -1.75
N ARG A 248 -21.36 -13.70 -1.20
CA ARG A 248 -22.54 -12.90 -0.78
C ARG A 248 -22.42 -11.41 -0.93
N SER A 249 -21.24 -10.89 -1.27
CA SER A 249 -21.00 -9.46 -1.25
C SER A 249 -21.07 -8.90 -2.67
N GLU A 250 -22.07 -8.05 -2.93
CA GLU A 250 -22.19 -7.40 -4.22
C GLU A 250 -21.08 -6.38 -4.38
N PHE A 251 -20.40 -6.36 -5.53
CA PHE A 251 -19.42 -5.31 -5.87
C PHE A 251 -19.94 -3.88 -5.68
N SER A 252 -21.27 -3.72 -5.71
CA SER A 252 -21.98 -2.48 -5.46
C SER A 252 -21.57 -1.81 -4.14
N GLN A 253 -21.23 -2.58 -3.09
CA GLN A 253 -20.81 -2.04 -1.80
C GLN A 253 -19.49 -1.26 -1.89
N TYR A 254 -18.55 -1.69 -2.73
CA TYR A 254 -17.24 -1.06 -2.88
C TYR A 254 -17.25 0.17 -3.80
N LYS A 255 -18.39 0.47 -4.46
CA LYS A 255 -18.50 1.59 -5.43
C LYS A 255 -18.06 2.92 -4.83
N GLY A 256 -18.42 3.17 -3.56
CA GLY A 256 -18.05 4.41 -2.86
C GLY A 256 -16.53 4.59 -2.71
N ILE A 257 -15.83 3.57 -2.21
CA ILE A 257 -14.36 3.60 -2.09
C ILE A 257 -13.71 3.77 -3.45
N LEU A 258 -14.12 2.94 -4.41
CA LEU A 258 -13.50 2.90 -5.72
C LEU A 258 -13.57 4.28 -6.40
N LEU A 259 -14.74 4.92 -6.35
CA LEU A 259 -14.90 6.28 -6.83
C LEU A 259 -14.00 7.24 -6.04
N LYS A 260 -13.97 7.18 -4.70
CA LYS A 260 -13.10 8.05 -3.91
C LYS A 260 -11.62 7.91 -4.29
N LEU A 261 -11.13 6.69 -4.46
CA LEU A 261 -9.76 6.39 -4.88
C LEU A 261 -9.46 6.89 -6.29
N ILE A 262 -10.38 6.70 -7.24
CA ILE A 262 -10.21 7.16 -8.62
C ILE A 262 -10.21 8.68 -8.71
N LEU A 263 -11.13 9.33 -7.99
CA LEU A 263 -11.43 10.74 -8.16
C LEU A 263 -10.53 11.65 -7.32
N ASN A 264 -10.09 11.18 -6.16
CA ASN A 264 -9.25 11.96 -5.24
C ASN A 264 -7.83 11.40 -5.14
N GLY A 265 -7.58 10.21 -5.68
CA GLY A 265 -6.29 9.53 -5.54
C GLY A 265 -5.22 10.01 -6.52
N GLY A 266 -5.53 10.82 -7.53
CA GLY A 266 -4.56 11.19 -8.58
C GLY A 266 -3.38 12.01 -8.10
N THR A 267 -3.51 12.69 -6.96
CA THR A 267 -2.39 13.37 -6.28
C THR A 267 -1.47 12.43 -5.53
N LYS A 268 -1.96 11.23 -5.16
CA LYS A 268 -1.24 10.23 -4.35
C LYS A 268 -0.75 9.04 -5.14
N PHE A 269 -1.51 8.64 -6.16
CA PHE A 269 -1.33 7.42 -6.90
C PHE A 269 -1.15 7.75 -8.38
N PRO A 270 0.07 7.59 -8.92
CA PRO A 270 0.27 7.72 -10.36
C PRO A 270 -0.55 6.69 -11.14
N ARG A 271 -0.75 5.50 -10.56
CA ARG A 271 -1.53 4.41 -11.14
C ARG A 271 -2.32 3.67 -10.09
N ILE A 272 -3.57 3.35 -10.40
CA ILE A 272 -4.41 2.43 -9.64
C ILE A 272 -4.79 1.23 -10.50
N SER A 273 -4.80 0.06 -9.89
CA SER A 273 -5.29 -1.18 -10.50
C SER A 273 -6.34 -1.81 -9.59
N PHE A 274 -7.50 -2.15 -10.15
CA PHE A 274 -8.56 -2.84 -9.44
C PHE A 274 -8.67 -4.27 -9.91
N THR A 275 -8.56 -5.23 -8.99
CA THR A 275 -8.67 -6.67 -9.27
C THR A 275 -9.77 -7.28 -8.44
N GLY A 276 -10.45 -8.28 -9.01
CA GLY A 276 -11.34 -9.15 -8.25
C GLY A 276 -10.81 -10.57 -8.18
N SER A 277 -10.81 -11.14 -6.98
CA SER A 277 -10.41 -12.52 -6.73
C SER A 277 -11.54 -13.26 -6.03
N ASN A 278 -11.86 -14.47 -6.50
CA ASN A 278 -12.64 -15.42 -5.71
C ASN A 278 -11.64 -16.30 -4.94
N ILE A 279 -11.40 -15.97 -3.67
CA ILE A 279 -10.36 -16.62 -2.85
C ILE A 279 -10.85 -17.96 -2.27
N ASP A 280 -12.17 -18.16 -2.16
CA ASP A 280 -12.78 -19.31 -1.48
C ASP A 280 -12.48 -20.68 -2.10
N LEU A 281 -11.94 -20.75 -3.32
CA LEU A 281 -11.75 -22.03 -4.02
C LEU A 281 -10.43 -22.74 -3.72
N LEU A 282 -9.52 -22.19 -2.92
CA LEU A 282 -8.26 -22.88 -2.60
C LEU A 282 -7.85 -22.66 -1.14
N PRO A 283 -8.48 -23.34 -0.17
CA PRO A 283 -8.04 -23.25 1.22
C PRO A 283 -6.62 -23.83 1.43
N TYR A 284 -6.06 -24.59 0.48
CA TYR A 284 -4.79 -25.30 0.72
C TYR A 284 -3.82 -25.49 -0.47
N LYS A 285 -4.11 -24.99 -1.69
CA LYS A 285 -3.13 -25.09 -2.79
C LYS A 285 -2.34 -23.81 -2.96
N ARG A 286 -1.26 -23.72 -2.18
CA ARG A 286 -0.09 -22.86 -2.41
C ARG A 286 0.26 -22.81 -3.90
N PHE A 287 0.29 -21.61 -4.47
CA PHE A 287 1.02 -21.17 -5.67
C PHE A 287 0.95 -22.02 -6.96
N SER A 288 0.23 -23.15 -7.00
CA SER A 288 -0.02 -23.87 -8.24
C SER A 288 -1.05 -23.09 -9.03
N THR A 289 -0.77 -22.91 -10.31
CA THR A 289 -1.46 -22.23 -11.43
C THR A 289 -2.97 -22.54 -11.60
N GLY A 290 -3.72 -22.75 -10.52
CA GLY A 290 -5.15 -22.94 -10.53
C GLY A 290 -5.80 -21.70 -11.08
N SER A 291 -6.59 -21.88 -12.15
CA SER A 291 -7.28 -20.81 -12.84
C SER A 291 -8.17 -20.02 -11.87
N CYS A 292 -7.74 -18.83 -11.47
CA CYS A 292 -8.61 -17.86 -10.81
C CYS A 292 -9.81 -17.64 -11.73
N ARG A 293 -11.02 -18.01 -11.29
CA ARG A 293 -12.24 -17.68 -12.03
C ARG A 293 -12.44 -16.18 -11.90
N TYR A 294 -12.15 -15.47 -12.99
CA TYR A 294 -12.36 -14.04 -13.11
C TYR A 294 -13.85 -13.73 -12.97
N LEU A 295 -14.18 -12.80 -12.07
CA LEU A 295 -15.57 -12.38 -11.87
C LEU A 295 -15.81 -11.04 -12.57
N PRO A 296 -17.03 -10.83 -13.09
CA PRO A 296 -17.37 -9.60 -13.77
C PRO A 296 -17.43 -8.44 -12.79
N ILE A 297 -16.73 -7.34 -13.10
CA ILE A 297 -17.08 -6.05 -12.52
C ILE A 297 -18.37 -5.61 -13.19
N ASP A 298 -19.32 -5.20 -12.36
CA ASP A 298 -20.58 -4.61 -12.77
C ASP A 298 -20.35 -3.49 -13.81
N SER A 299 -20.94 -3.63 -15.00
CA SER A 299 -20.79 -2.64 -16.08
C SER A 299 -21.26 -1.25 -15.66
N THR A 300 -22.22 -1.16 -14.72
CA THR A 300 -22.68 0.13 -14.19
C THR A 300 -21.55 0.88 -13.48
N PHE A 301 -20.55 0.20 -12.94
CA PHE A 301 -19.40 0.86 -12.33
C PHE A 301 -18.52 1.58 -13.37
N PHE A 302 -18.30 0.96 -14.53
CA PHE A 302 -17.61 1.62 -15.64
C PHE A 302 -18.40 2.82 -16.17
N GLU A 303 -19.71 2.67 -16.28
CA GLU A 303 -20.60 3.77 -16.65
C GLU A 303 -20.53 4.91 -15.64
N LEU A 304 -20.48 4.61 -14.33
CA LEU A 304 -20.31 5.61 -13.28
C LEU A 304 -18.98 6.36 -13.41
N ILE A 305 -17.86 5.65 -13.62
CA ILE A 305 -16.56 6.30 -13.83
C ILE A 305 -16.62 7.20 -15.07
N ILE A 306 -17.16 6.70 -16.18
CA ILE A 306 -17.20 7.45 -17.43
C ILE A 306 -18.13 8.66 -17.33
N ASN A 307 -19.29 8.50 -16.72
CA ASN A 307 -20.23 9.60 -16.49
C ASN A 307 -19.59 10.65 -15.59
N HIS A 308 -18.88 10.24 -14.54
CA HIS A 308 -18.14 11.17 -13.71
C HIS A 308 -17.03 11.89 -14.48
N ILE A 309 -16.22 11.16 -15.26
CA ILE A 309 -15.18 11.76 -16.12
C ILE A 309 -15.80 12.78 -17.08
N LYS A 310 -16.91 12.43 -17.75
CA LYS A 310 -17.58 13.30 -18.73
C LYS A 310 -18.11 14.58 -18.10
N ASN A 311 -18.71 14.46 -16.91
CA ASN A 311 -19.43 15.55 -16.27
C ASN A 311 -18.56 16.36 -15.29
N SER A 312 -17.39 15.85 -14.88
CA SER A 312 -16.54 16.54 -13.92
C SER A 312 -15.97 17.83 -14.50
N GLN A 313 -16.16 18.92 -13.75
CA GLN A 313 -15.57 20.23 -14.01
C GLN A 313 -14.12 20.35 -13.52
N ASP A 314 -13.69 19.42 -12.65
CA ASP A 314 -12.32 19.35 -12.17
C ASP A 314 -11.80 17.91 -12.26
N CYS A 315 -10.93 17.70 -13.24
CA CYS A 315 -10.27 16.42 -13.42
C CYS A 315 -8.86 16.39 -12.83
N SER A 316 -8.39 17.44 -12.16
CA SER A 316 -7.01 17.55 -11.65
C SER A 316 -6.65 16.39 -10.73
N ASN A 317 -7.58 16.00 -9.86
CA ASN A 317 -7.42 14.94 -8.87
C ASN A 317 -7.69 13.52 -9.39
N ILE A 318 -8.21 13.37 -10.62
CA ILE A 318 -8.47 12.05 -11.21
C ILE A 318 -7.14 11.36 -11.49
N VAL A 319 -7.04 10.09 -11.08
CA VAL A 319 -5.89 9.22 -11.30
C VAL A 319 -5.54 9.13 -12.79
N THR A 320 -4.26 9.28 -13.10
CA THR A 320 -3.78 9.31 -14.48
C THR A 320 -3.94 7.97 -15.20
N TYR A 321 -3.73 6.86 -14.48
CA TYR A 321 -3.85 5.50 -15.00
C TYR A 321 -4.76 4.67 -14.10
N ILE A 322 -5.86 4.16 -14.67
CA ILE A 322 -6.78 3.27 -13.96
C ILE A 322 -6.87 1.95 -14.74
N GLY A 323 -6.35 0.88 -14.14
CA GLY A 323 -6.37 -0.45 -14.71
C GLY A 323 -7.45 -1.33 -14.08
N PHE A 324 -8.11 -2.11 -14.92
CA PHE A 324 -9.05 -3.17 -14.52
C PHE A 324 -8.58 -4.49 -15.10
N PRO A 325 -7.42 -5.01 -14.66
CA PRO A 325 -6.92 -6.27 -15.19
C PRO A 325 -7.86 -7.41 -14.80
N HIS A 326 -8.04 -8.34 -15.74
CA HIS A 326 -8.77 -9.59 -15.50
C HIS A 326 -10.26 -9.43 -15.23
N VAL A 327 -10.84 -8.33 -15.67
CA VAL A 327 -12.28 -8.08 -15.56
C VAL A 327 -12.98 -8.63 -16.80
N LEU A 328 -13.74 -9.70 -16.62
CA LEU A 328 -14.64 -10.20 -17.66
C LEU A 328 -15.86 -9.28 -17.73
N LEU A 329 -15.93 -8.42 -18.75
CA LEU A 329 -17.21 -7.84 -19.09
C LEU A 329 -18.05 -8.86 -19.87
N TYR A 330 -19.22 -9.18 -19.35
CA TYR A 330 -20.27 -9.83 -20.11
C TYR A 330 -20.81 -8.86 -21.14
N LYS A 331 -20.38 -8.97 -22.42
CA LYS A 331 -21.03 -8.46 -23.65
C LYS A 331 -21.93 -7.22 -23.48
N THR A 332 -21.56 -6.25 -22.66
CA THR A 332 -22.29 -5.01 -22.55
C THR A 332 -21.70 -4.12 -23.61
N ASP A 333 -22.49 -3.90 -24.64
CA ASP A 333 -22.35 -2.72 -25.48
C ASP A 333 -22.45 -1.54 -24.51
N LEU A 334 -21.31 -1.06 -24.01
CA LEU A 334 -21.25 0.20 -23.29
C LEU A 334 -21.91 1.20 -24.25
N LYS A 335 -23.13 1.63 -23.93
CA LYS A 335 -23.92 2.60 -24.71
C LYS A 335 -23.35 4.00 -24.52
N ILE A 336 -22.04 4.11 -24.66
CA ILE A 336 -21.30 5.29 -24.33
C ILE A 336 -20.84 5.86 -25.65
N ASN A 337 -21.30 7.08 -25.93
CA ASN A 337 -20.81 7.88 -27.04
C ASN A 337 -19.33 8.19 -26.78
N TYR A 338 -18.44 7.35 -27.31
CA TYR A 338 -17.00 7.59 -27.44
C TYR A 338 -16.61 7.43 -28.90
N LYS A 339 -15.62 8.21 -29.34
CA LYS A 339 -15.09 8.10 -30.69
C LYS A 339 -14.09 6.96 -30.70
N ASN A 340 -14.35 5.91 -31.48
CA ASN A 340 -13.30 4.93 -31.79
C ASN A 340 -12.23 5.66 -32.61
N VAL A 341 -11.02 5.77 -32.04
CA VAL A 341 -9.91 6.51 -32.64
C VAL A 341 -8.81 5.59 -33.16
N GLY A 342 -8.97 4.27 -33.01
CA GLY A 342 -8.03 3.32 -33.56
C GLY A 342 -8.20 1.90 -33.04
N LYS A 343 -7.78 0.95 -33.89
CA LYS A 343 -7.68 -0.46 -33.57
C LYS A 343 -6.29 -0.93 -33.94
N LYS A 344 -5.61 -1.64 -33.05
CA LYS A 344 -4.27 -2.18 -33.30
C LYS A 344 -4.17 -3.59 -32.76
N GLU A 345 -3.60 -4.48 -33.55
CA GLU A 345 -3.24 -5.82 -33.07
C GLU A 345 -1.87 -5.78 -32.38
N CYS A 346 -1.72 -6.58 -31.32
CA CYS A 346 -0.46 -6.73 -30.63
C CYS A 346 -0.30 -8.16 -30.09
N LYS A 347 0.95 -8.57 -29.91
CA LYS A 347 1.26 -9.84 -29.22
C LYS A 347 1.65 -9.56 -27.78
N ILE A 348 0.99 -10.24 -26.83
CA ILE A 348 1.34 -10.23 -25.41
C ILE A 348 1.60 -11.69 -25.05
N GLU A 349 2.83 -12.00 -24.62
CA GLU A 349 3.24 -13.36 -24.24
C GLU A 349 2.98 -14.41 -25.35
N GLY A 350 3.25 -14.02 -26.61
CA GLY A 350 3.06 -14.89 -27.77
C GLY A 350 1.61 -14.98 -28.29
N GLU A 351 0.64 -14.49 -27.52
CA GLU A 351 -0.78 -14.51 -27.86
C GLU A 351 -1.20 -13.21 -28.55
N LEU A 352 -2.05 -13.31 -29.58
CA LEU A 352 -2.55 -12.17 -30.33
C LEU A 352 -3.75 -11.53 -29.63
N TYR A 353 -3.68 -10.21 -29.46
CA TYR A 353 -4.71 -9.36 -28.90
C TYR A 353 -5.06 -8.23 -29.85
N THR A 354 -6.31 -7.83 -29.81
CA THR A 354 -6.82 -6.61 -30.44
C THR A 354 -7.00 -5.56 -29.37
N VAL A 355 -6.33 -4.43 -29.53
CA VAL A 355 -6.48 -3.24 -28.68
C VAL A 355 -7.35 -2.23 -29.42
N GLU A 356 -8.52 -1.94 -28.87
CA GLU A 356 -9.37 -0.85 -29.32
C GLU A 356 -9.11 0.38 -28.45
N LYS A 357 -8.91 1.53 -29.09
CA LYS A 357 -8.69 2.81 -28.42
C LYS A 357 -9.91 3.70 -28.64
N HIS A 358 -10.53 4.11 -27.55
CA HIS A 358 -11.67 5.00 -27.55
C HIS A 358 -11.29 6.32 -26.88
N GLU A 359 -11.70 7.44 -27.48
CA GLU A 359 -11.48 8.79 -26.93
C GLU A 359 -12.76 9.28 -26.25
N VAL A 360 -12.61 9.76 -25.02
CA VAL A 360 -13.64 10.46 -24.24
C VAL A 360 -13.12 11.87 -23.96
N ILE A 361 -13.91 12.87 -24.32
CA ILE A 361 -13.62 14.27 -24.03
C ILE A 361 -14.60 14.70 -22.93
N ASN A 362 -14.09 15.25 -21.83
CA ASN A 362 -14.96 15.79 -20.79
C ASN A 362 -15.45 17.21 -21.10
N SER A 363 -16.32 17.76 -20.25
CA SER A 363 -16.81 19.14 -20.31
C SER A 363 -15.71 20.21 -20.29
N CYS A 364 -14.53 19.91 -19.74
CA CYS A 364 -13.35 20.78 -19.72
C CYS A 364 -12.39 20.55 -20.90
N TYR A 365 -12.80 19.81 -21.94
CA TYR A 365 -11.97 19.45 -23.10
C TYR A 365 -10.72 18.61 -22.76
N ILE A 366 -10.65 18.02 -21.57
CA ILE A 366 -9.63 17.07 -21.17
C ILE A 366 -9.93 15.73 -21.85
N LYS A 367 -8.91 15.18 -22.51
CA LYS A 367 -9.00 13.90 -23.20
C LYS A 367 -8.65 12.75 -22.27
N PHE A 368 -9.50 11.74 -22.29
CA PHE A 368 -9.30 10.45 -21.66
C PHE A 368 -9.31 9.39 -22.74
N TYR A 369 -8.44 8.40 -22.59
CA TYR A 369 -8.36 7.27 -23.49
C TYR A 369 -8.75 6.00 -22.77
N ILE A 370 -9.69 5.27 -23.35
CA ILE A 370 -10.12 3.96 -22.89
C ILE A 370 -9.52 2.93 -23.84
N PHE A 371 -8.67 2.07 -23.31
CA PHE A 371 -8.11 0.94 -24.05
C PHE A 371 -8.86 -0.32 -23.68
N LYS A 372 -9.44 -0.97 -24.68
CA LYS A 372 -10.16 -2.25 -24.58
C LYS A 372 -9.30 -3.36 -25.17
N LEU A 373 -8.98 -4.36 -24.34
CA LEU A 373 -8.18 -5.51 -24.74
C LEU A 373 -9.06 -6.71 -25.06
N ILE A 374 -8.96 -7.25 -26.28
CA ILE A 374 -9.78 -8.35 -26.79
C ILE A 374 -8.86 -9.49 -27.26
N LYS A 375 -9.11 -10.73 -26.83
CA LYS A 375 -8.44 -11.94 -27.35
C LYS A 375 -9.46 -13.03 -27.65
N LYS A 376 -9.42 -13.61 -28.85
CA LYS A 376 -10.33 -14.71 -29.26
C LYS A 376 -11.80 -14.43 -28.89
N TYR A 377 -12.28 -13.21 -29.14
CA TYR A 377 -13.63 -12.72 -28.80
C TYR A 377 -13.98 -12.60 -27.30
N LYS A 378 -13.02 -12.82 -26.39
CA LYS A 378 -13.15 -12.56 -24.96
C LYS A 378 -12.51 -11.21 -24.61
N PHE A 379 -13.15 -10.48 -23.72
CA PHE A 379 -12.68 -9.19 -23.21
C PHE A 379 -11.82 -9.41 -21.96
N TYR A 380 -10.66 -8.73 -21.86
CA TYR A 380 -9.67 -9.00 -20.80
C TYR A 380 -9.38 -7.80 -19.88
N GLY A 381 -9.87 -6.59 -20.19
CA GLY A 381 -9.74 -5.45 -19.29
C GLY A 381 -9.81 -4.08 -19.95
N TYR A 382 -10.00 -3.06 -19.11
CA TYR A 382 -9.90 -1.64 -19.47
C TYR A 382 -8.68 -0.99 -18.87
N VAL A 383 -8.16 -0.01 -19.60
CA VAL A 383 -7.23 0.97 -19.07
C VAL A 383 -7.74 2.36 -19.41
N PHE A 384 -7.92 3.19 -18.39
CA PHE A 384 -8.18 4.61 -18.54
C PHE A 384 -6.86 5.38 -18.42
N ILE A 385 -6.57 6.25 -19.39
CA ILE A 385 -5.38 7.10 -19.39
C ILE A 385 -5.81 8.56 -19.60
N LYS A 386 -5.49 9.42 -18.63
CA LYS A 386 -5.60 10.88 -18.76
C LYS A 386 -4.45 11.41 -19.62
N ASN A 387 -4.75 12.34 -20.54
CA ASN A 387 -3.81 12.84 -21.56
C ASN A 387 -2.42 13.24 -21.00
N GLY A 388 -1.35 13.05 -21.79
CA GLY A 388 0.03 13.48 -21.45
C GLY A 388 1.07 12.38 -21.26
N TYR A 389 0.67 11.11 -21.08
CA TYR A 389 1.58 10.00 -20.73
C TYR A 389 1.72 8.90 -21.81
N LEU A 390 1.31 9.19 -23.05
CA LEU A 390 0.96 8.15 -24.02
C LEU A 390 2.12 7.51 -24.82
N LYS A 391 3.39 7.90 -24.63
CA LYS A 391 4.40 7.48 -25.62
C LYS A 391 4.79 6.00 -25.55
N ASN A 392 4.72 5.31 -24.40
CA ASN A 392 5.07 3.86 -24.30
C ASN A 392 4.32 3.06 -23.20
N GLU A 393 3.47 3.68 -22.38
CA GLU A 393 3.05 3.08 -21.11
C GLU A 393 1.80 2.20 -21.18
N ALA A 394 0.90 2.42 -22.14
CA ALA A 394 -0.31 1.59 -22.30
C ALA A 394 0.04 0.11 -22.54
N PHE A 395 1.10 -0.16 -23.31
CA PHE A 395 1.61 -1.52 -23.53
C PHE A 395 2.31 -2.12 -22.30
N MET A 396 2.97 -1.30 -21.48
CA MET A 396 3.63 -1.74 -20.24
C MET A 396 2.62 -2.04 -19.14
N GLY A 397 1.54 -1.26 -19.03
CA GLY A 397 0.43 -1.55 -18.12
C GLY A 397 -0.21 -2.91 -18.39
N LEU A 398 -0.35 -3.26 -19.67
CA LEU A 398 -0.84 -4.57 -20.13
C LEU A 398 0.16 -5.71 -19.88
N LYS A 399 1.47 -5.48 -20.06
CA LYS A 399 2.49 -6.45 -19.63
C LYS A 399 2.45 -6.68 -18.12
N LEU A 400 2.41 -5.62 -17.31
CA LEU A 400 2.43 -5.68 -15.84
C LEU A 400 1.19 -6.36 -15.23
N ALA A 401 0.05 -6.36 -15.93
CA ALA A 401 -1.14 -7.10 -15.53
C ALA A 401 -0.97 -8.64 -15.60
N ASN A 402 -0.05 -9.14 -16.45
CA ASN A 402 0.12 -10.57 -16.72
C ASN A 402 1.40 -11.21 -16.11
N VAL A 403 2.42 -10.43 -15.74
CA VAL A 403 3.71 -10.99 -15.26
C VAL A 403 3.61 -11.86 -13.98
N ARG A 404 2.45 -11.95 -13.30
CA ARG A 404 2.28 -12.86 -12.15
C ARG A 404 2.06 -14.34 -12.53
N ASN A 405 1.83 -14.69 -13.80
CA ASN A 405 1.60 -16.09 -14.21
C ASN A 405 2.86 -16.86 -14.62
N GLN A 406 4.05 -16.28 -14.51
CA GLN A 406 5.31 -16.99 -14.75
C GLN A 406 6.37 -16.56 -13.74
N LYS A 407 6.51 -17.35 -12.68
CA LYS A 407 7.77 -17.66 -12.00
C LYS A 407 7.62 -18.92 -11.17
#